data_AF-A0A5C7XH15-F1
#
_entry.id   AF-A0A5C7XH15-F1
#
_cell.length_a   1.000
_cell.length_b   1.000
_cell.length_c   1.000
_cell.angle_alpha   90.00
_cell.angle_beta   90.00
_cell.angle_gamma   90.00
#
_symmetry.space_group_name_H-M   'P 1'
#
loop_
_entity.id
_entity.type
_entity.pdbx_description
1 polymer ?
#
loop_
_entity_poly.entity_id
_entity_poly.type
_entity_poly.pdbx_seq_one_letter_code
_entity_poly.pdbx_strand_id
1 'polypeptide(L)'
;MPSIASSAASSAARSLRFSTLALLLALSVGASAQDPGRGPPPDGPRMTRGGEGGHRGPPSAERVAKELGLDAAQTKSLQALFDKHRARMEQSRERMREEHEAMRREHDAELRKLLGDQKFEQFKAKREEHGPPHGRRPPPGGPRGEDGPPPPR
;
A
#
# COMPACT_ATOMS: atom_id res chain seq x y z
N MET A 1 -26.54 -46.90 40.94
CA MET A 1 -27.75 -47.04 40.08
C MET A 1 -28.81 -46.11 40.65
N PRO A 2 -29.49 -45.20 39.89
CA PRO A 2 -29.70 -45.07 38.43
C PRO A 2 -28.81 -43.96 37.81
N SER A 3 -28.49 -43.83 36.52
CA SER A 3 -29.15 -44.02 35.19
C SER A 3 -30.11 -42.91 34.77
N ILE A 4 -29.59 -41.90 34.04
CA ILE A 4 -30.26 -41.10 33.01
C ILE A 4 -29.14 -40.70 32.01
N ALA A 5 -28.88 -41.46 30.95
CA ALA A 5 -29.53 -41.38 29.63
C ALA A 5 -29.47 -39.98 28.98
N SER A 6 -28.48 -39.83 28.11
CA SER A 6 -28.57 -39.31 26.74
C SER A 6 -29.60 -38.20 26.47
N SER A 7 -29.11 -36.98 26.19
CA SER A 7 -29.81 -36.06 25.29
C SER A 7 -28.92 -35.79 24.09
N ALA A 8 -29.37 -36.36 22.97
CA ALA A 8 -28.76 -36.30 21.67
C ALA A 8 -28.78 -34.87 21.12
N ALA A 9 -27.60 -34.34 20.77
CA ALA A 9 -27.50 -33.21 19.87
C ALA A 9 -27.82 -33.71 18.45
N SER A 10 -29.05 -33.47 18.00
CA SER A 10 -29.47 -33.65 16.62
C SER A 10 -29.90 -32.30 16.05
N SER A 11 -29.09 -31.76 15.16
CA SER A 11 -29.53 -30.96 14.00
C SER A 11 -28.33 -30.96 13.03
N ALA A 12 -28.27 -31.78 11.99
CA ALA A 12 -29.09 -31.73 10.78
C ALA A 12 -29.14 -30.34 10.13
N ALA A 13 -28.89 -30.32 8.81
CA ALA A 13 -28.98 -29.20 7.88
C ALA A 13 -27.79 -28.21 7.92
N ARG A 14 -27.16 -27.81 6.82
CA ARG A 14 -27.48 -27.94 5.40
C ARG A 14 -26.19 -27.84 4.60
N SER A 15 -26.10 -28.74 3.63
CA SER A 15 -25.17 -28.79 2.52
C SER A 15 -25.09 -27.46 1.78
N LEU A 16 -23.91 -26.83 1.78
CA LEU A 16 -23.57 -25.85 0.75
C LEU A 16 -22.75 -26.57 -0.32
N ARG A 17 -23.42 -26.80 -1.45
CA ARG A 17 -22.82 -27.26 -2.69
C ARG A 17 -21.89 -26.16 -3.19
N PHE A 18 -20.58 -26.30 -2.95
CA PHE A 18 -19.58 -25.47 -3.60
C PHE A 18 -19.50 -25.89 -5.07
N SER A 19 -20.33 -25.26 -5.91
CA SER A 19 -20.32 -25.48 -7.34
C SER A 19 -19.04 -24.84 -7.90
N THR A 20 -18.09 -25.71 -8.24
CA THR A 20 -16.83 -25.39 -8.91
C THR A 20 -17.12 -24.88 -10.31
N LEU A 21 -16.82 -23.61 -10.58
CA LEU A 21 -16.60 -23.16 -11.95
C LEU A 21 -15.15 -22.69 -12.09
N ALA A 22 -14.28 -23.69 -12.28
CA ALA A 22 -12.96 -23.48 -12.83
C ALA A 22 -13.12 -23.15 -14.31
N LEU A 23 -12.87 -21.90 -14.70
CA LEU A 23 -12.68 -21.55 -16.10
C LEU A 23 -11.20 -21.28 -16.34
N LEU A 24 -10.51 -22.36 -16.71
CA LEU A 24 -9.19 -22.35 -17.30
C LEU A 24 -9.27 -21.61 -18.65
N LEU A 25 -8.67 -20.43 -18.75
CA LEU A 25 -8.37 -19.82 -20.05
C LEU A 25 -6.88 -20.01 -20.35
N ALA A 26 -6.64 -20.94 -21.26
CA ALA A 26 -5.34 -21.37 -21.74
C ALA A 26 -4.85 -20.48 -22.90
N LEU A 27 -3.53 -20.27 -22.91
CA LEU A 27 -2.63 -19.99 -24.03
C LEU A 27 -2.82 -18.72 -24.89
N SER A 28 -1.80 -17.85 -24.84
CA SER A 28 -1.13 -17.33 -26.05
C SER A 28 0.28 -16.86 -25.69
N VAL A 29 1.27 -17.73 -25.88
CA VAL A 29 2.67 -17.34 -25.95
C VAL A 29 2.90 -16.78 -27.35
N GLY A 30 2.85 -15.46 -27.48
CA GLY A 30 3.32 -14.76 -28.67
C GLY A 30 4.82 -14.48 -28.54
N ALA A 31 5.64 -15.29 -29.20
CA ALA A 31 7.06 -14.99 -29.40
C ALA A 31 7.18 -13.71 -30.23
N SER A 32 7.61 -12.60 -29.61
CA SER A 32 7.97 -11.38 -30.34
C SER A 32 9.39 -11.55 -30.85
N ALA A 33 9.54 -11.70 -32.16
CA ALA A 33 10.82 -11.61 -32.85
C ALA A 33 11.46 -10.25 -32.50
N GLN A 34 12.64 -10.29 -31.86
CA GLN A 34 13.47 -9.11 -31.68
C GLN A 34 14.15 -8.81 -33.01
N ASP A 35 13.68 -7.78 -33.70
CA ASP A 35 14.36 -7.16 -34.84
C ASP A 35 15.59 -6.39 -34.32
N PRO A 36 16.84 -6.80 -34.65
CA PRO A 36 18.04 -6.10 -34.23
C PRO A 36 18.32 -4.96 -35.22
N GLY A 37 17.44 -3.94 -35.24
CA GLY A 37 17.46 -2.96 -36.33
C GLY A 37 17.00 -1.55 -35.98
N ARG A 38 16.73 -1.21 -34.72
CA ARG A 38 16.21 0.11 -34.36
C ARG A 38 16.97 0.72 -33.19
N GLY A 39 17.89 1.62 -33.51
CA GLY A 39 18.52 2.52 -32.54
C GLY A 39 17.48 3.32 -31.74
N PRO A 40 17.90 3.96 -30.65
CA PRO A 40 16.99 4.71 -29.78
C PRO A 40 16.22 5.74 -30.62
N PRO A 41 14.88 5.80 -30.52
CA PRO A 41 14.11 6.77 -31.29
C PRO A 41 14.51 8.20 -30.92
N PRO A 42 14.61 9.10 -31.92
CA PRO A 42 14.96 10.49 -31.72
C PRO A 42 13.84 11.23 -30.97
N ASP A 43 14.25 12.21 -30.17
CA ASP A 43 13.47 13.16 -29.38
C ASP A 43 11.97 13.27 -29.75
N GLY A 44 11.15 12.39 -29.16
CA GLY A 44 9.70 12.56 -29.10
C GLY A 44 9.31 13.50 -27.96
N PRO A 45 8.10 14.10 -27.98
CA PRO A 45 7.60 14.92 -26.89
C PRO A 45 7.77 14.17 -25.57
N ARG A 46 8.56 14.75 -24.65
CA ARG A 46 8.77 14.25 -23.31
C ARG A 46 7.41 13.92 -22.71
N MET A 47 7.10 12.63 -22.57
CA MET A 47 5.90 12.19 -21.86
C MET A 47 5.93 12.89 -20.50
N THR A 48 5.08 13.90 -20.33
CA THR A 48 4.73 14.48 -19.04
C THR A 48 3.96 13.42 -18.26
N ARG A 49 4.61 12.34 -17.84
CA ARG A 49 4.00 11.36 -16.94
C ARG A 49 4.27 11.75 -15.48
N GLY A 50 3.84 12.97 -15.17
CA GLY A 50 3.75 13.51 -13.81
C GLY A 50 2.40 14.17 -13.57
N GLY A 51 1.38 13.80 -14.34
CA GLY A 51 0.04 14.37 -14.27
C GLY A 51 -0.83 13.61 -13.28
N GLU A 52 -1.36 14.35 -12.30
CA GLU A 52 -2.68 14.13 -11.71
C GLU A 52 -3.01 12.72 -11.20
N GLY A 53 -2.09 12.15 -10.44
CA GLY A 53 -2.34 10.95 -9.63
C GLY A 53 -2.10 11.21 -8.16
N GLY A 54 -2.31 12.44 -7.67
CA GLY A 54 -2.21 12.73 -6.25
C GLY A 54 -3.11 11.74 -5.52
N HIS A 55 -2.55 10.97 -4.59
CA HIS A 55 -3.28 10.00 -3.78
C HIS A 55 -4.51 10.68 -3.16
N ARG A 56 -5.65 10.63 -3.87
CA ARG A 56 -6.93 11.02 -3.31
C ARG A 56 -7.14 10.05 -2.17
N GLY A 57 -7.34 10.59 -0.97
CA GLY A 57 -7.77 9.80 0.16
C GLY A 57 -9.00 8.96 -0.20
N PRO A 58 -9.36 8.00 0.65
CA PRO A 58 -10.54 7.18 0.41
C PRO A 58 -11.75 8.07 0.08
N PRO A 59 -12.62 7.65 -0.86
CA PRO A 59 -13.75 8.46 -1.31
C PRO A 59 -14.65 8.81 -0.11
N SER A 60 -15.22 10.02 -0.10
CA SER A 60 -16.19 10.38 0.94
C SER A 60 -17.51 9.64 0.71
N ALA A 61 -18.22 9.31 1.80
CA ALA A 61 -19.51 8.63 1.69
C ALA A 61 -20.51 9.48 0.89
N GLU A 62 -20.47 10.81 1.03
CA GLU A 62 -21.29 11.76 0.28
C GLU A 62 -21.04 11.71 -1.22
N ARG A 63 -19.77 11.58 -1.64
CA ARG A 63 -19.41 11.46 -3.06
C ARG A 63 -19.96 10.16 -3.64
N VAL A 64 -19.76 9.05 -2.92
CA VAL A 64 -20.26 7.73 -3.33
C VAL A 64 -21.80 7.72 -3.34
N ALA A 65 -22.43 8.33 -2.33
CA ALA A 65 -23.87 8.46 -2.26
C ALA A 65 -24.44 9.23 -3.44
N LYS A 66 -23.80 10.34 -3.84
CA LYS A 66 -24.19 11.12 -5.01
C LYS A 66 -23.99 10.37 -6.32
N GLU A 67 -22.86 9.67 -6.48
CA GLU A 67 -22.54 8.90 -7.69
C GLU A 67 -23.49 7.70 -7.87
N LEU A 68 -23.99 7.12 -6.78
CA LEU A 68 -24.89 5.95 -6.80
C LEU A 68 -26.37 6.30 -6.58
N GLY A 69 -26.70 7.57 -6.34
CA GLY A 69 -28.08 8.00 -6.09
C GLY A 69 -28.69 7.42 -4.81
N LEU A 70 -27.89 7.31 -3.74
CA LEU A 70 -28.34 6.74 -2.47
C LEU A 70 -29.29 7.69 -1.73
N ASP A 71 -30.27 7.12 -1.02
CA ASP A 71 -31.14 7.89 -0.14
C ASP A 71 -30.43 8.30 1.18
N ALA A 72 -31.13 9.08 2.01
CA ALA A 72 -30.58 9.59 3.27
C ALA A 72 -30.25 8.48 4.29
N ALA A 73 -31.02 7.39 4.32
CA ALA A 73 -30.80 6.28 5.25
C ALA A 73 -29.60 5.43 4.80
N GLN A 74 -29.49 5.17 3.50
CA GLN A 74 -28.36 4.48 2.88
C GLN A 74 -27.06 5.28 3.02
N THR A 75 -27.12 6.60 2.81
CA THR A 75 -25.97 7.50 2.97
C THR A 75 -25.45 7.51 4.40
N LYS A 76 -26.34 7.59 5.40
CA LYS A 76 -25.96 7.49 6.83
C LYS A 76 -25.30 6.15 7.15
N SER A 77 -25.83 5.06 6.60
CA SER A 77 -25.26 3.72 6.80
C SER A 77 -23.87 3.59 6.17
N LEU A 78 -23.68 4.16 4.97
CA LEU A 78 -22.39 4.20 4.29
C LEU A 78 -21.36 5.05 5.04
N GLN A 79 -21.77 6.20 5.57
CA GLN A 79 -20.90 7.06 6.39
C GLN A 79 -20.41 6.31 7.62
N ALA A 80 -21.32 5.67 8.37
CA ALA A 80 -20.95 4.87 9.55
C ALA A 80 -19.99 3.72 9.20
N LEU A 81 -20.17 3.07 8.04
CA LEU A 81 -19.26 2.04 7.56
C LEU A 81 -17.85 2.59 7.29
N PHE A 82 -17.74 3.74 6.63
CA PHE A 82 -16.47 4.38 6.32
C PHE A 82 -15.76 4.87 7.58
N ASP A 83 -16.49 5.42 8.54
CA ASP A 83 -15.92 5.86 9.82
C ASP A 83 -15.37 4.68 10.62
N LYS A 84 -16.12 3.56 10.69
CA LYS A 84 -15.64 2.33 11.31
C LYS A 84 -14.37 1.80 10.61
N HIS A 85 -14.33 1.86 9.28
CA HIS A 85 -13.16 1.44 8.53
C HIS A 85 -11.95 2.35 8.80
N ARG A 86 -12.15 3.66 8.85
CA ARG A 86 -11.11 4.65 9.16
C ARG A 86 -10.51 4.41 10.54
N ALA A 87 -11.35 4.24 11.56
CA ALA A 87 -10.89 3.95 12.92
C ALA A 87 -10.03 2.67 12.98
N ARG A 88 -10.44 1.60 12.27
CA ARG A 88 -9.65 0.37 12.17
C ARG A 88 -8.29 0.60 11.48
N MET A 89 -8.28 1.41 10.44
CA MET A 89 -7.04 1.75 9.72
C MET A 89 -6.10 2.60 10.55
N GLU A 90 -6.62 3.53 11.35
CA GLU A 90 -5.83 4.34 12.29
C GLU A 90 -5.17 3.46 13.35
N GLN A 91 -5.95 2.59 14.01
CA GLN A 91 -5.43 1.64 14.97
C GLN A 91 -4.36 0.72 14.36
N SER A 92 -4.59 0.23 13.14
CA SER A 92 -3.61 -0.59 12.42
C SER A 92 -2.33 0.18 12.10
N ARG A 93 -2.44 1.47 11.76
CA ARG A 93 -1.27 2.32 11.47
C ARG A 93 -0.45 2.57 12.72
N GLU A 94 -1.09 2.80 13.86
CA GLU A 94 -0.40 2.97 15.15
C GLU A 94 0.38 1.71 15.52
N ARG A 95 -0.28 0.55 15.50
CA ARG A 95 0.38 -0.73 15.77
C ARG A 95 1.57 -0.96 14.83
N MET A 96 1.39 -0.73 13.54
CA MET A 96 2.46 -0.89 12.55
C MET A 96 3.63 0.07 12.80
N ARG A 97 3.36 1.31 13.25
CA ARG A 97 4.42 2.28 13.60
C ARG A 97 5.25 1.77 14.77
N GLU A 98 4.60 1.32 15.83
CA GLU A 98 5.28 0.79 17.02
C GLU A 98 6.12 -0.43 16.66
N GLU A 99 5.57 -1.37 15.89
CA GLU A 99 6.28 -2.57 15.43
C GLU A 99 7.49 -2.22 14.57
N HIS A 100 7.34 -1.27 13.64
CA HIS A 100 8.45 -0.79 12.82
C HIS A 100 9.52 -0.07 13.65
N GLU A 101 9.13 0.69 14.66
CA GLU A 101 10.10 1.33 15.56
C GLU A 101 10.89 0.30 16.36
N ALA A 102 10.23 -0.74 16.89
CA ALA A 102 10.90 -1.82 17.58
C ALA A 102 11.90 -2.54 16.67
N MET A 103 11.46 -2.97 15.47
CA MET A 103 12.34 -3.61 14.48
C MET A 103 13.52 -2.72 14.09
N ARG A 104 13.30 -1.41 13.92
CA ARG A 104 14.40 -0.46 13.62
C ARG A 104 15.42 -0.41 14.75
N ARG A 105 14.98 -0.32 16.00
CA ARG A 105 15.89 -0.26 17.16
C ARG A 105 16.71 -1.54 17.31
N GLU A 106 16.08 -2.69 17.11
CA GLU A 106 16.75 -4.00 17.14
C GLU A 106 17.83 -4.08 16.05
N HIS A 107 17.45 -3.76 14.81
CA HIS A 107 18.37 -3.75 13.68
C HIS A 107 19.52 -2.77 13.87
N ASP A 108 19.24 -1.57 14.39
CA ASP A 108 20.25 -0.57 14.69
C ASP A 108 21.25 -1.07 15.77
N ALA A 109 20.77 -1.81 16.78
CA ALA A 109 21.63 -2.41 17.79
C ALA A 109 22.54 -3.51 17.23
N GLU A 110 22.03 -4.35 16.32
CA GLU A 110 22.83 -5.34 15.61
C GLU A 110 23.89 -4.70 14.71
N LEU A 111 23.49 -3.67 13.95
CA LEU A 111 24.41 -2.91 13.11
C LEU A 111 25.50 -2.23 13.94
N ARG A 112 25.16 -1.67 15.10
CA ARG A 112 26.15 -1.06 16.00
C ARG A 112 27.16 -2.08 16.51
N LYS A 113 26.73 -3.29 16.87
CA LYS A 113 27.64 -4.39 17.26
C LYS A 113 28.56 -4.81 16.12
N LEU A 114 28.06 -4.86 14.89
CA LEU A 114 28.83 -5.29 13.71
C LEU A 114 29.84 -4.23 13.24
N LEU A 115 29.42 -2.97 13.19
CA LEU A 115 30.19 -1.87 12.58
C LEU A 115 31.09 -1.15 13.61
N GLY A 116 30.73 -1.22 14.89
CA GLY A 116 31.27 -0.35 15.94
C GLY A 116 30.71 1.07 15.87
N ASP A 117 30.84 1.80 16.99
CA ASP A 117 30.15 3.08 17.23
C ASP A 117 30.44 4.13 16.15
N GLN A 118 31.70 4.32 15.77
CA GLN A 118 32.08 5.38 14.83
C GLN A 118 31.52 5.15 13.42
N LYS A 119 31.54 3.91 12.92
CA LYS A 119 31.00 3.58 11.58
C LYS A 119 29.48 3.54 11.60
N PHE A 120 28.88 3.15 12.72
CA PHE A 120 27.43 3.17 12.89
C PHE A 120 26.86 4.60 12.81
N GLU A 121 27.49 5.58 13.45
CA GLU A 121 27.04 6.98 13.33
C GLU A 121 27.22 7.53 11.90
N GLN A 122 28.29 7.17 11.20
CA GLN A 122 28.44 7.51 9.77
C GLN A 122 27.33 6.87 8.91
N PHE A 123 26.96 5.63 9.22
CA PHE A 123 25.88 4.91 8.53
C PHE A 123 24.51 5.56 8.80
N LYS A 124 24.21 5.95 10.05
CA LYS A 124 23.00 6.69 10.40
C LYS A 124 22.90 8.02 9.66
N ALA A 125 23.98 8.81 9.64
CA ALA A 125 24.01 10.08 8.92
C ALA A 125 23.69 9.91 7.43
N LYS A 126 24.27 8.88 6.77
CA LYS A 126 23.95 8.56 5.37
C LYS A 126 22.49 8.14 5.17
N ARG A 127 21.90 7.38 6.10
CA ARG A 127 20.47 7.01 6.05
C ARG A 127 19.54 8.21 6.15
N GLU A 128 19.87 9.18 7.00
CA GLU A 128 19.08 10.41 7.16
C GLU A 128 19.17 11.28 5.89
N GLU A 129 20.35 11.39 5.28
CA GLU A 129 20.57 12.11 4.02
C GLU A 129 19.76 11.51 2.85
N HIS A 130 19.72 10.18 2.75
CA HIS A 130 19.01 9.49 1.67
C HIS A 130 17.49 9.41 1.91
N GLY A 131 17.05 9.66 3.14
CA GLY A 131 15.65 9.60 3.56
C GLY A 131 15.02 8.22 3.36
N PRO A 132 13.74 8.04 3.75
CA PRO A 132 13.00 6.84 3.37
C PRO A 132 12.93 6.72 1.84
N PRO A 133 13.08 5.50 1.26
CA PRO A 133 12.99 5.28 -0.18
C PRO A 133 11.71 5.91 -0.74
N HIS A 134 11.87 6.61 -1.86
CA HIS A 134 10.94 7.57 -2.42
C HIS A 134 9.46 7.18 -2.36
N GLY A 135 8.72 7.91 -1.53
CA GLY A 135 7.28 8.12 -1.64
C GLY A 135 6.83 9.52 -1.21
N ARG A 136 7.75 10.39 -0.80
CA ARG A 136 7.47 11.78 -0.40
C ARG A 136 8.48 12.71 -1.04
N ARG A 137 8.19 13.13 -2.26
CA ARG A 137 8.83 14.32 -2.84
C ARG A 137 8.34 15.52 -2.00
N PRO A 138 9.22 16.45 -1.58
CA PRO A 138 8.79 17.67 -0.90
C PRO A 138 7.80 18.44 -1.79
N PRO A 139 6.85 19.19 -1.21
CA PRO A 139 5.89 19.98 -1.98
C PRO A 139 6.65 20.91 -2.93
N PRO A 140 6.30 20.95 -4.23
CA PRO A 140 6.89 21.90 -5.16
C PRO A 140 6.42 23.30 -4.75
N GLY A 141 7.27 24.05 -4.04
CA GLY A 141 6.93 25.40 -3.59
C GLY A 141 7.75 25.98 -2.44
N GLY A 142 8.67 25.21 -1.82
CA GLY A 142 9.66 25.82 -0.93
C GLY A 142 10.68 26.65 -1.73
N PRO A 143 11.10 27.83 -1.26
CA PRO A 143 12.11 28.64 -1.95
C PRO A 143 13.35 27.77 -2.16
N ARG A 144 13.63 27.47 -3.43
CA ARG A 144 14.84 26.79 -3.86
C ARG A 144 15.97 27.78 -3.59
N GLY A 145 16.68 27.59 -2.48
CA GLY A 145 17.94 28.28 -2.23
C GLY A 145 18.77 28.20 -3.50
N GLU A 146 19.05 29.37 -4.05
CA GLU A 146 19.98 29.61 -5.13
C GLU A 146 21.37 29.06 -4.69
N ASP A 147 22.27 28.76 -5.63
CA ASP A 147 23.67 28.32 -5.42
C ASP A 147 24.01 26.83 -5.62
N GLY A 148 23.14 26.04 -6.28
CA GLY A 148 23.57 24.79 -6.89
C GLY A 148 24.15 25.02 -8.30
N PRO A 149 25.40 24.67 -8.61
CA PRO A 149 25.93 24.84 -9.97
C PRO A 149 25.08 24.06 -10.98
N PRO A 150 24.82 24.64 -12.17
CA PRO A 150 24.03 23.97 -13.19
C PRO A 150 24.71 22.65 -13.62
N PRO A 151 23.95 21.59 -13.91
CA PRO A 151 24.52 20.35 -14.42
C PRO A 151 25.23 20.61 -15.76
N PRO A 152 26.41 19.99 -16.01
CA PRO A 152 27.11 20.13 -17.28
C PRO A 152 26.23 19.64 -18.44
N ARG A 153 26.26 20.39 -19.54
CA ARG A 153 25.55 20.08 -20.79
C ARG A 153 26.29 19.01 -21.58
#